data_AF-A0A7K0U0G9-F1
#
_entry.id   AF-A0A7K0U0G9-F1
#
_cell.length_a   1.000
_cell.length_b   1.000
_cell.length_c   1.000
_cell.angle_alpha   90.00
_cell.angle_beta   90.00
_cell.angle_gamma   90.00
#
_symmetry.space_group_name_H-M   'P 1'
#
loop_
_entity.id
_entity.type
_entity.pdbx_description
1 polymer ?
#
loop_
_entity_poly.entity_id
_entity_poly.type
_entity_poly.pdbx_seq_one_letter_code
_entity_poly.pdbx_strand_id
1 'polypeptide(L)'
;MPITTERSFNSETITFTATYPLSIAVVSKDYIEGSSGLEYIGEPQQQIGDGGFIVQITDKATGSVVLATSSAWKGLVIQTAPLNPECEKSTDPANECRFEQLDEPTGWQSPTFDPSSWTPATEYTAEVVGAKDGYDSIRWDASAHLIWGSNLKTQNTILWRAPAVGT
;
A
#
# COMPACT_ATOMS: atom_id res chain seq x y z
N MET A 1 -2.02 -7.36 12.97
CA MET A 1 -2.47 -8.72 12.58
C MET A 1 -1.39 -9.34 11.71
N PRO A 2 -0.97 -10.58 11.95
CA PRO A 2 -0.04 -11.26 11.06
C PRO A 2 -0.72 -11.57 9.71
N ILE A 3 0.01 -11.46 8.61
CA ILE A 3 -0.42 -11.94 7.29
C ILE A 3 -0.18 -13.45 7.29
N THR A 4 -1.24 -14.26 7.30
CA THR A 4 -1.14 -15.73 7.43
C THR A 4 -1.45 -16.49 6.15
N THR A 5 -1.72 -15.77 5.05
CA THR A 5 -1.99 -16.36 3.74
C THR A 5 -1.12 -15.67 2.70
N GLU A 6 -0.20 -16.42 2.10
CA GLU A 6 0.61 -15.98 0.97
C GLU A 6 -0.17 -16.22 -0.32
N ARG A 7 -0.45 -15.14 -1.03
CA ARG A 7 -1.08 -15.17 -2.36
C ARG A 7 -0.53 -14.00 -3.15
N SER A 8 -0.10 -14.27 -4.38
CA SER A 8 0.36 -13.24 -5.28
C SER A 8 -0.83 -12.36 -5.70
N PHE A 9 -0.70 -11.05 -5.50
CA PHE A 9 -1.68 -10.00 -5.84
C PHE A 9 -3.16 -10.33 -5.54
N ASN A 10 -3.58 -10.13 -4.28
CA ASN A 10 -4.95 -10.40 -3.80
C ASN A 10 -5.95 -9.30 -4.17
N SER A 11 -7.24 -9.66 -4.19
CA SER A 11 -8.36 -8.72 -4.27
C SER A 11 -9.40 -9.03 -3.20
N GLU A 12 -9.94 -7.97 -2.59
CA GLU A 12 -11.03 -8.07 -1.61
C GLU A 12 -12.11 -7.03 -1.93
N THR A 13 -13.36 -7.33 -1.60
CA THR A 13 -14.48 -6.39 -1.72
C THR A 13 -15.24 -6.34 -0.42
N ILE A 14 -15.39 -5.15 0.14
CA ILE A 14 -16.15 -4.89 1.37
C ILE A 14 -17.28 -3.90 1.10
N THR A 15 -18.33 -3.96 1.91
CA THR A 15 -19.41 -2.97 1.90
C THR A 15 -19.49 -2.32 3.28
N PHE A 16 -19.58 -1.00 3.32
CA PHE A 16 -19.70 -0.22 4.55
C PHE A 16 -20.70 0.93 4.36
N THR A 17 -21.14 1.52 5.46
CA THR A 17 -21.98 2.72 5.46
C THR A 17 -21.13 3.91 5.93
N ALA A 18 -21.24 5.04 5.24
CA ALA A 18 -20.57 6.29 5.61
C ALA A 18 -21.45 7.50 5.29
N THR A 19 -21.09 8.65 5.85
CA THR A 19 -21.72 9.95 5.60
C THR A 19 -20.73 10.91 4.99
N TYR A 20 -21.16 11.74 4.05
CA TYR A 20 -20.34 12.82 3.51
C TYR A 20 -20.16 13.95 4.55
N PRO A 21 -19.01 14.67 4.52
CA PRO A 21 -17.85 14.43 3.66
C PRO A 21 -17.13 13.13 4.01
N LEU A 22 -16.75 12.36 2.99
CA LEU A 22 -16.10 11.07 3.18
C LEU A 22 -14.59 11.28 3.36
N SER A 23 -14.05 10.69 4.43
CA SER A 23 -12.62 10.64 4.71
C SER A 23 -12.19 9.18 4.75
N ILE A 24 -11.20 8.81 3.93
CA ILE A 24 -10.66 7.45 3.86
C ILE A 24 -9.18 7.46 4.27
N ALA A 25 -8.85 6.56 5.19
CA ALA A 25 -7.49 6.27 5.63
C ALA A 25 -7.20 4.79 5.39
N VAL A 26 -6.03 4.48 4.84
CA VAL A 26 -5.63 3.10 4.53
C VAL A 26 -4.21 2.85 5.00
N VAL A 27 -3.95 1.66 5.53
CA VAL A 27 -2.59 1.15 5.72
C VAL A 27 -2.36 0.11 4.64
N SER A 28 -1.39 0.35 3.77
CA SER A 28 -0.95 -0.66 2.81
C SER A 28 0.36 -1.28 3.28
N LYS A 29 0.46 -2.61 3.19
CA LYS A 29 1.63 -3.37 3.58
C LYS A 29 2.00 -4.30 2.45
N ASP A 30 3.22 -4.15 1.95
CA ASP A 30 3.88 -5.22 1.21
C ASP A 30 4.19 -6.37 2.17
N TYR A 31 4.27 -7.59 1.65
CA TYR A 31 4.65 -8.74 2.45
C TYR A 31 6.14 -8.67 2.77
N ILE A 32 6.46 -8.74 4.07
CA ILE A 32 7.82 -8.86 4.59
C ILE A 32 7.78 -9.85 5.74
N GLU A 33 8.72 -10.80 5.77
CA GLU A 33 8.77 -11.82 6.83
C GLU A 33 9.29 -11.23 8.16
N GLY A 34 10.04 -10.13 8.07
CA GLY A 34 10.56 -9.39 9.22
C GLY A 34 10.96 -7.97 8.85
N SER A 35 11.68 -7.31 9.75
CA SER A 35 12.11 -5.91 9.55
C SER A 35 13.18 -5.74 8.46
N SER A 36 13.79 -6.83 7.99
CA SER A 36 14.77 -6.82 6.88
C SER A 36 14.19 -6.32 5.56
N GLY A 37 12.86 -6.37 5.39
CA GLY A 37 12.19 -6.09 4.12
C GLY A 37 12.27 -7.23 3.11
N LEU A 38 12.73 -8.41 3.54
CA LEU A 38 12.81 -9.58 2.67
C LEU A 38 11.60 -10.50 2.84
N GLU A 39 11.26 -11.17 1.76
CA GLU A 39 10.34 -12.30 1.71
C GLU A 39 11.14 -13.61 1.73
N TYR A 40 10.57 -14.67 2.30
CA TYR A 40 11.09 -16.04 2.23
C TYR A 40 12.52 -16.18 2.77
N ILE A 41 12.77 -15.64 3.98
CA ILE A 41 14.09 -15.59 4.59
C ILE A 41 14.64 -17.01 4.79
N GLY A 42 15.84 -17.26 4.26
CA GLY A 42 16.52 -18.56 4.33
C GLY A 42 16.10 -19.58 3.27
N GLU A 43 15.07 -19.28 2.47
CA GLU A 43 14.61 -20.14 1.38
C GLU A 43 15.33 -19.83 0.04
N PRO A 44 15.34 -20.74 -0.95
CA PRO A 44 15.94 -20.49 -2.26
C PRO A 44 15.38 -19.28 -3.02
N GLN A 45 14.18 -18.83 -2.67
CA GLN A 45 13.46 -17.71 -3.27
C GLN A 45 13.51 -16.43 -2.44
N GLN A 46 14.44 -16.32 -1.47
CA GLN A 46 14.68 -15.09 -0.71
C GLN A 46 14.87 -13.90 -1.66
N GLN A 47 14.05 -12.87 -1.50
CA GLN A 47 13.97 -11.74 -2.41
C GLN A 47 13.47 -10.47 -1.71
N ILE A 48 13.65 -9.34 -2.38
CA ILE A 48 12.93 -8.10 -2.09
C ILE A 48 11.63 -8.13 -2.91
N GLY A 49 10.50 -8.01 -2.23
CA GLY A 49 9.17 -7.97 -2.85
C GLY A 49 8.89 -6.67 -3.62
N ASP A 50 7.70 -6.59 -4.18
CA ASP A 50 7.16 -5.39 -4.80
C ASP A 50 5.77 -5.04 -4.24
N GLY A 51 5.69 -3.85 -3.65
CA GLY A 51 4.43 -3.27 -3.22
C GLY A 51 3.53 -2.85 -4.39
N GLY A 52 2.32 -2.44 -4.05
CA GLY A 52 1.35 -1.94 -5.00
C GLY A 52 -0.04 -1.93 -4.39
N PHE A 53 -0.80 -0.87 -4.65
CA PHE A 53 -2.11 -0.71 -4.03
C PHE A 53 -3.07 0.00 -4.99
N ILE A 54 -4.29 -0.53 -5.12
CA ILE A 54 -5.37 0.09 -5.89
C ILE A 54 -6.69 -0.12 -5.16
N VAL A 55 -7.49 0.94 -5.08
CA VAL A 55 -8.85 0.90 -4.50
C VAL A 55 -9.78 1.77 -5.34
N GLN A 56 -11.02 1.30 -5.49
CA GLN A 56 -12.16 2.13 -5.89
C GLN A 56 -13.29 1.97 -4.87
N ILE A 57 -14.03 3.04 -4.64
CA ILE A 57 -15.22 3.07 -3.78
C ILE A 57 -16.40 3.50 -4.63
N THR A 58 -17.41 2.65 -4.70
CA THR A 58 -18.64 2.90 -5.45
C THR A 58 -19.78 3.12 -4.48
N ASP A 59 -20.50 4.23 -4.63
CA ASP A 59 -21.78 4.42 -3.96
C ASP A 59 -22.79 3.46 -4.56
N LYS A 60 -23.24 2.48 -3.76
CA LYS A 60 -24.17 1.45 -4.21
C LYS A 60 -25.57 1.98 -4.56
N ALA A 61 -25.98 3.12 -4.02
CA ALA A 61 -27.29 3.70 -4.31
C ALA A 61 -27.31 4.34 -5.71
N THR A 62 -26.20 4.97 -6.11
CA THR A 62 -26.08 5.69 -7.40
C THR A 62 -25.34 4.91 -8.48
N GLY A 63 -24.55 3.90 -8.09
CA GLY A 63 -23.63 3.18 -8.97
C GLY A 63 -22.39 3.96 -9.36
N SER A 64 -22.19 5.16 -8.80
CA SER A 64 -21.08 6.04 -9.17
C SER A 64 -19.83 5.71 -8.36
N VAL A 65 -18.65 5.74 -9.00
CA VAL A 65 -17.37 5.71 -8.31
C VAL A 65 -17.12 7.08 -7.68
N VAL A 66 -17.04 7.11 -6.36
CA VAL A 66 -16.94 8.35 -5.56
C VAL A 66 -15.52 8.62 -5.07
N LEU A 67 -14.68 7.60 -5.08
CA LEU A 67 -13.26 7.71 -4.78
C LEU A 67 -12.50 6.58 -5.47
N ALA A 68 -11.34 6.90 -6.02
CA ALA A 68 -10.38 5.91 -6.50
C ALA A 68 -8.96 6.34 -6.14
N THR A 69 -8.04 5.38 -6.10
CA THR A 69 -6.60 5.65 -5.91
C THR A 69 -6.03 6.40 -7.11
N SER A 70 -5.26 7.46 -6.83
CA SER A 70 -4.58 8.30 -7.81
C SER A 70 -3.44 9.07 -7.14
N SER A 71 -2.67 9.83 -7.91
CA SER A 71 -1.61 10.71 -7.41
C SER A 71 -2.11 11.81 -6.46
N ALA A 72 -3.43 12.01 -6.34
CA ALA A 72 -4.02 12.94 -5.37
C ALA A 72 -3.99 12.41 -3.92
N TRP A 73 -3.78 11.10 -3.74
CA TRP A 73 -3.61 10.51 -2.41
C TRP A 73 -2.31 10.97 -1.78
N LYS A 74 -2.32 11.10 -0.45
CA LYS A 74 -1.17 11.51 0.35
C LYS A 74 -0.67 10.34 1.18
N GLY A 75 0.64 10.08 1.13
CA GLY A 75 1.30 8.94 1.74
C GLY A 75 2.39 9.32 2.74
N LEU A 76 2.44 8.61 3.87
CA LEU A 76 3.57 8.59 4.79
C LEU A 76 4.13 7.17 4.83
N VAL A 77 5.37 7.01 4.35
CA VAL A 77 6.11 5.76 4.48
C VAL A 77 6.56 5.63 5.93
N ILE A 78 6.18 4.53 6.58
CA ILE A 78 6.55 4.24 7.97
C ILE A 78 7.42 3.00 8.12
N GLN A 79 7.66 2.27 7.03
CA GLN A 79 8.64 1.20 7.00
C GLN A 79 9.36 1.25 5.65
N THR A 80 10.69 1.37 5.72
CA THR A 80 11.57 1.24 4.55
C THR A 80 12.64 0.18 4.81
N ALA A 81 12.69 -0.87 4.01
CA ALA A 81 13.69 -1.92 4.09
C ALA A 81 13.77 -2.73 2.78
N PRO A 82 14.93 -3.32 2.44
CA PRO A 82 16.23 -3.01 3.02
C PRO A 82 16.76 -1.64 2.56
N LEU A 83 17.51 -0.94 3.42
CA LEU A 83 18.24 0.29 3.04
C LEU A 83 19.57 -0.01 2.31
N ASN A 84 19.96 -1.29 2.30
CA ASN A 84 21.14 -1.83 1.65
C ASN A 84 20.72 -3.06 0.82
N PRO A 85 20.14 -2.86 -0.39
CA PRO A 85 19.54 -3.92 -1.19
C PRO A 85 20.45 -5.12 -1.49
N GLU A 86 21.76 -4.94 -1.46
CA GLU A 86 22.73 -6.03 -1.58
C GLU A 86 22.61 -7.10 -0.48
N CYS A 87 21.97 -6.79 0.66
CA CYS A 87 21.70 -7.74 1.72
C CYS A 87 20.64 -8.79 1.36
N GLU A 88 19.97 -8.67 0.20
CA GLU A 88 18.98 -9.65 -0.29
C GLU A 88 19.55 -11.08 -0.32
N LYS A 89 20.86 -11.26 -0.51
CA LYS A 89 21.51 -12.58 -0.53
C LYS A 89 22.18 -12.95 0.79
N SER A 90 21.95 -12.18 1.84
CA SER A 90 22.48 -12.46 3.18
C SER A 90 21.93 -13.78 3.72
N THR A 91 22.79 -14.53 4.41
CA THR A 91 22.39 -15.68 5.23
C THR A 91 21.96 -15.30 6.64
N ASP A 92 22.12 -14.02 7.03
CA ASP A 92 21.68 -13.44 8.30
C ASP A 92 21.04 -12.05 8.10
N PRO A 93 19.94 -11.97 7.32
CA PRO A 93 19.33 -10.68 6.97
C PRO A 93 18.74 -9.95 8.18
N ALA A 94 18.44 -10.66 9.28
CA ALA A 94 17.95 -10.03 10.51
C ALA A 94 18.97 -9.07 11.14
N ASN A 95 20.27 -9.35 10.97
CA ASN A 95 21.34 -8.51 11.50
C ASN A 95 22.04 -7.67 10.41
N GLU A 96 22.00 -8.10 9.15
CA GLU A 96 22.71 -7.45 8.04
C GLU A 96 21.85 -6.49 7.20
N CYS A 97 20.55 -6.75 7.06
CA CYS A 97 19.65 -5.83 6.37
C CYS A 97 19.25 -4.68 7.28
N ARG A 98 19.45 -3.46 6.79
CA ARG A 98 19.12 -2.22 7.47
C ARG A 98 17.71 -1.81 7.11
N PHE A 99 17.04 -1.18 8.05
CA PHE A 99 15.69 -0.67 7.85
C PHE A 99 15.48 0.64 8.61
N GLU A 100 14.47 1.36 8.19
CA GLU A 100 13.89 2.48 8.92
C GLU A 100 12.44 2.13 9.26
N GLN A 101 12.03 2.43 10.50
CA GLN A 101 10.66 2.26 10.94
C GLN A 101 10.23 3.46 11.77
N LEU A 102 9.06 4.00 11.45
CA LEU A 102 8.41 5.10 12.15
C LEU A 102 7.14 4.59 12.84
N ASP A 103 6.79 5.21 13.96
CA ASP A 103 5.48 4.98 14.58
C ASP A 103 4.38 5.67 13.77
N GLU A 104 3.18 5.09 13.79
CA GLU A 104 2.00 5.75 13.22
C GLU A 104 1.70 7.07 13.97
N PRO A 105 1.52 8.20 13.27
CA PRO A 105 1.22 9.46 13.94
C PRO A 105 -0.11 9.40 14.70
N THR A 106 -0.14 9.83 15.96
CA THR A 106 -1.36 9.82 16.76
C THR A 106 -2.51 10.54 16.05
N GLY A 107 -3.64 9.86 15.87
CA GLY A 107 -4.85 10.44 15.28
C GLY A 107 -4.85 10.58 13.76
N TRP A 108 -3.88 10.01 13.03
CA TRP A 108 -3.79 10.12 11.56
C TRP A 108 -5.03 9.64 10.79
N GLN A 109 -5.81 8.74 11.40
CA GLN A 109 -7.05 8.22 10.82
C GLN A 109 -8.25 9.17 10.97
N SER A 110 -8.13 10.20 11.82
CA SER A 110 -9.20 11.17 12.07
C SER A 110 -9.68 11.83 10.77
N PRO A 111 -10.98 12.08 10.58
CA PRO A 111 -11.49 12.87 9.47
C PRO A 111 -10.89 14.29 9.38
N THR A 112 -10.44 14.83 10.50
CA THR A 112 -9.85 16.17 10.61
C THR A 112 -8.32 16.20 10.54
N PHE A 113 -7.67 15.05 10.33
CA PHE A 113 -6.22 15.01 10.20
C PHE A 113 -5.78 15.75 8.93
N ASP A 114 -4.72 16.56 9.05
CA ASP A 114 -4.11 17.28 7.94
C ASP A 114 -2.91 16.49 7.38
N PRO A 115 -3.02 15.87 6.19
CA PRO A 115 -1.92 15.17 5.55
C PRO A 115 -1.07 16.09 4.66
N SER A 116 -1.12 17.41 4.83
CA SER A 116 -0.40 18.37 3.96
C SER A 116 1.12 18.13 3.92
N SER A 117 1.70 17.64 5.02
CA SER A 117 3.13 17.29 5.11
C SER A 117 3.47 15.94 4.46
N TRP A 118 2.48 15.14 4.06
CA TRP A 118 2.69 13.85 3.43
C TRP A 118 2.92 14.00 1.92
N THR A 119 3.61 13.02 1.34
CA THR A 119 4.02 13.06 -0.07
C THR A 119 2.87 12.59 -0.96
N PRO A 120 2.61 13.22 -2.13
CA PRO A 120 1.71 12.64 -3.13
C PRO A 120 2.09 11.21 -3.49
N ALA A 121 1.10 10.38 -3.77
CA ALA A 121 1.31 9.02 -4.26
C ALA A 121 1.98 9.03 -5.64
N THR A 122 2.79 8.01 -5.93
CA THR A 122 3.32 7.74 -7.27
C THR A 122 2.40 6.74 -7.95
N GLU A 123 1.96 7.04 -9.17
CA GLU A 123 1.18 6.11 -10.00
C GLU A 123 2.12 5.20 -10.80
N TYR A 124 1.77 3.93 -10.86
CA TYR A 124 2.50 2.90 -11.59
C TYR A 124 1.55 2.18 -12.55
N THR A 125 2.10 1.58 -13.61
CA THR A 125 1.33 0.71 -14.50
C THR A 125 1.20 -0.69 -13.91
N ALA A 126 0.22 -1.46 -14.38
CA ALA A 126 0.03 -2.85 -13.99
C ALA A 126 1.28 -3.70 -14.28
N GLU A 127 1.98 -3.44 -15.38
CA GLU A 127 3.20 -4.17 -15.76
C GLU A 127 4.37 -3.88 -14.83
N VAL A 128 4.52 -2.63 -14.37
CA VAL A 128 5.60 -2.24 -13.45
C VAL A 128 5.39 -2.83 -12.05
N VAL A 129 4.14 -2.95 -11.62
CA VAL A 129 3.74 -3.57 -10.35
C VAL A 129 3.64 -5.10 -10.44
N GLY A 130 3.67 -5.68 -11.64
CA GLY A 130 3.44 -7.11 -11.81
C GLY A 130 2.02 -7.56 -11.41
N ALA A 131 1.03 -6.68 -11.56
CA ALA A 131 -0.35 -6.95 -11.18
C ALA A 131 -0.94 -8.12 -11.98
N LYS A 132 -1.68 -8.99 -11.30
CA LYS A 132 -2.23 -10.26 -11.81
C LYS A 132 -3.32 -10.79 -10.88
N ASP A 133 -3.87 -11.95 -11.20
CA ASP A 133 -4.76 -12.73 -10.33
C ASP A 133 -5.94 -11.92 -9.79
N GLY A 134 -5.91 -11.52 -8.52
CA GLY A 134 -6.97 -10.74 -7.91
C GLY A 134 -7.22 -9.41 -8.62
N TYR A 135 -6.17 -8.76 -9.13
CA TYR A 135 -6.29 -7.53 -9.91
C TYR A 135 -7.19 -7.71 -11.14
N ASP A 136 -7.01 -8.82 -11.88
CA ASP A 136 -7.73 -9.13 -13.11
C ASP A 136 -9.19 -9.53 -12.86
N SER A 137 -9.52 -9.89 -11.60
CA SER A 137 -10.88 -10.26 -11.21
C SER A 137 -11.80 -9.04 -10.98
N ILE A 138 -11.24 -7.84 -10.87
CA ILE A 138 -11.97 -6.60 -10.63
C ILE A 138 -12.01 -5.76 -11.90
N ARG A 139 -13.20 -5.28 -12.26
CA ARG A 139 -13.35 -4.26 -13.31
C ARG A 139 -13.07 -2.89 -12.72
N TRP A 140 -11.83 -2.42 -12.89
CA TRP A 140 -11.41 -1.12 -12.44
C TRP A 140 -12.04 0.02 -13.26
N ASP A 141 -12.47 1.07 -12.58
CA ASP A 141 -12.83 2.33 -13.20
C ASP A 141 -11.59 2.99 -13.81
N ALA A 142 -11.77 3.76 -14.90
CA ALA A 142 -10.65 4.41 -15.58
C ALA A 142 -9.91 5.45 -14.69
N SER A 143 -10.56 5.93 -13.63
CA SER A 143 -9.96 6.82 -12.63
C SER A 143 -9.16 6.09 -11.54
N ALA A 144 -9.23 4.76 -11.49
CA ALA A 144 -8.48 3.97 -10.51
C ALA A 144 -7.09 3.64 -11.05
N HIS A 145 -6.08 4.10 -10.33
CA HIS A 145 -4.67 3.88 -10.66
C HIS A 145 -3.99 3.07 -9.56
N LEU A 146 -3.05 2.20 -9.96
CA LEU A 146 -2.13 1.57 -9.03
C LEU A 146 -1.21 2.64 -8.47
N ILE A 147 -1.15 2.74 -7.15
CA ILE A 147 -0.32 3.69 -6.44
C ILE A 147 0.61 2.99 -5.46
N TRP A 148 1.75 3.63 -5.24
CA TRP A 148 2.63 3.34 -4.11
C TRP A 148 3.39 4.60 -3.71
N GLY A 149 4.35 4.47 -2.80
CA GLY A 149 5.35 5.52 -2.61
C GLY A 149 6.35 5.55 -3.78
N SER A 150 7.44 6.29 -3.62
CA SER A 150 8.44 6.49 -4.69
C SER A 150 9.29 5.24 -5.03
N ASN A 151 9.20 4.17 -4.23
CA ASN A 151 9.92 2.93 -4.49
C ASN A 151 9.07 1.72 -4.10
N LEU A 152 8.66 0.93 -5.10
CA LEU A 152 7.87 -0.29 -4.93
C LEU A 152 8.58 -1.35 -4.09
N LYS A 153 9.91 -1.41 -4.14
CA LYS A 153 10.69 -2.51 -3.57
C LYS A 153 11.10 -2.31 -2.12
N THR A 154 11.34 -1.06 -1.72
CA THR A 154 11.94 -0.80 -0.42
C THR A 154 10.99 -0.16 0.57
N GLN A 155 9.84 0.36 0.13
CA GLN A 155 8.87 1.01 1.01
C GLN A 155 7.76 0.01 1.32
N ASN A 156 7.84 -0.70 2.45
CA ASN A 156 6.97 -1.85 2.68
C ASN A 156 5.70 -1.52 3.46
N THR A 157 5.63 -0.37 4.15
CA THR A 157 4.40 0.06 4.82
C THR A 157 4.17 1.55 4.63
N ILE A 158 2.99 1.87 4.12
CA ILE A 158 2.58 3.25 3.83
C ILE A 158 1.20 3.52 4.43
N LEU A 159 1.10 4.65 5.13
CA LEU A 159 -0.16 5.22 5.58
C LEU A 159 -0.68 6.16 4.51
N TRP A 160 -1.94 6.01 4.15
CA TRP A 160 -2.57 6.71 3.04
C TRP A 160 -3.76 7.54 3.51
N ARG A 161 -3.86 8.76 2.99
CA ARG A 161 -5.01 9.65 3.14
C ARG A 161 -5.54 10.04 1.77
N ALA A 162 -6.79 9.71 1.52
CA ALA A 162 -7.49 10.10 0.31
C ALA A 162 -7.81 11.61 0.32
N PRO A 163 -7.95 12.26 -0.85
CA PRO A 163 -8.59 13.56 -0.92
C PRO A 163 -10.02 13.49 -0.34
N ALA A 164 -10.46 14.57 0.30
CA ALA A 164 -11.82 14.66 0.83
C ALA A 164 -12.84 14.59 -0.31
N VAL A 165 -13.85 13.73 -0.16
CA VAL A 165 -14.95 13.64 -1.12
C VAL A 165 -16.13 14.44 -0.58
N GLY A 166 -16.50 15.49 -1.30
CA GLY A 166 -17.66 16.34 -1.01
C GLY A 166 -18.99 15.69 -1.40
N THR A 167 -20.09 16.37 -1.04
CA THR A 167 -21.47 16.04 -1.45
C THR A 167 -21.71 16.34 -2.92
#